data_AF-A0A963KFY4-F1
#
_entry.id   AF-A0A963KFY4-F1
#
_cell.length_a   1.000
_cell.length_b   1.000
_cell.length_c   1.000
_cell.angle_alpha   90.00
_cell.angle_beta   90.00
_cell.angle_gamma   90.00
#
_symmetry.space_group_name_H-M   'P 1'
#
loop_
_entity.id
_entity.type
_entity.pdbx_description
1 polymer ?
#
loop_
_entity_poly.entity_id
_entity_poly.type
_entity_poly.pdbx_seq_one_letter_code
_entity_poly.pdbx_strand_id
1 'polypeptide(L)'
;MKQPPFARLLRERAHQHQSWWVLIGADAWDTANTWRNRPHRLFALCPPDADPRGLDWSVYRQAPPPVGLVRCGRVDGDQLHRLVQAMLSAGSPRLFDLLADAVYQPRRSAA
;
A
#
# COMPACT_ATOMS: atom_id res chain seq x y z
N MET A 1 -4.72 13.50 -9.59
CA MET A 1 -4.59 12.96 -8.21
C MET A 1 -3.13 13.02 -7.79
N LYS A 2 -2.85 13.22 -6.50
CA LYS A 2 -1.48 13.30 -5.97
C LYS A 2 -0.91 11.89 -5.82
N GLN A 3 0.36 11.68 -6.17
CA GLN A 3 1.00 10.38 -5.95
C GLN A 3 1.24 10.16 -4.45
N PRO A 4 1.07 8.93 -3.91
CA PRO A 4 1.51 8.63 -2.56
C PRO A 4 3.05 8.77 -2.49
N PRO A 5 3.59 9.20 -1.34
CA PRO A 5 5.04 9.19 -1.15
C PRO A 5 5.66 7.85 -1.51
N PHE A 6 6.85 7.91 -2.12
CA PHE A 6 7.63 6.78 -2.63
C PHE A 6 7.05 6.03 -3.85
N ALA A 7 5.89 6.43 -4.40
CA ALA A 7 5.35 5.85 -5.64
C ALA A 7 6.33 5.94 -6.83
N ARG A 8 7.12 7.01 -6.91
CA ARG A 8 8.14 7.15 -7.95
C ARG A 8 9.21 6.04 -7.85
N LEU A 9 9.66 5.75 -6.62
CA LEU A 9 10.67 4.71 -6.36
C LEU A 9 10.14 3.32 -6.71
N LEU A 10 8.86 3.05 -6.40
CA LEU A 10 8.18 1.81 -6.82
C LEU A 10 8.27 1.61 -8.34
N ARG A 11 7.91 2.64 -9.12
CA ARG A 11 7.96 2.58 -10.59
C ARG A 11 9.36 2.36 -11.12
N GLU A 12 10.34 3.09 -10.61
CA GLU A 12 11.74 2.99 -11.04
C GLU A 12 12.32 1.60 -10.78
N ARG A 13 11.89 0.93 -9.71
CA ARG A 13 12.39 -0.38 -9.29
C ARG A 13 11.44 -1.54 -9.58
N ALA A 14 10.39 -1.32 -10.35
CA ALA A 14 9.37 -2.34 -10.64
C ALA A 14 9.96 -3.61 -11.29
N HIS A 15 11.03 -3.44 -12.08
CA HIS A 15 11.76 -4.52 -12.75
C HIS A 15 12.53 -5.45 -11.81
N GLN A 16 12.69 -5.10 -10.52
CA GLN A 16 13.53 -5.85 -9.58
C GLN A 16 12.83 -7.08 -8.96
N HIS A 17 11.59 -7.40 -9.36
CA HIS A 17 10.79 -8.54 -8.89
C HIS A 17 10.72 -8.69 -7.35
N GLN A 18 10.81 -7.59 -6.61
CA GLN A 18 10.73 -7.58 -5.15
C GLN A 18 9.27 -7.54 -4.68
N SER A 19 9.03 -7.90 -3.42
CA SER A 19 7.72 -7.72 -2.80
C SER A 19 7.39 -6.24 -2.62
N TRP A 20 6.16 -5.87 -2.96
CA TRP A 20 5.67 -4.49 -2.82
C TRP A 20 4.82 -4.35 -1.57
N TRP A 21 4.98 -3.23 -0.89
CA TRP A 21 4.35 -2.95 0.39
C TRP A 21 3.62 -1.63 0.37
N VAL A 22 2.57 -1.50 1.17
CA VAL A 22 1.92 -0.22 1.50
C VAL A 22 1.98 0.00 3.00
N LEU A 23 2.38 1.20 3.42
CA LEU A 23 2.46 1.59 4.83
C LEU A 23 1.29 2.53 5.16
N ILE A 24 0.62 2.32 6.29
CA ILE A 24 -0.46 3.18 6.79
C ILE A 24 -0.40 3.31 8.31
N GLY A 25 -0.78 4.47 8.84
CA GLY A 25 -0.91 4.71 10.29
C GLY A 25 -0.01 5.82 10.79
N ALA A 26 -0.15 6.16 12.07
CA ALA A 26 0.55 7.28 12.71
C ALA A 26 2.08 7.23 12.52
N ASP A 27 2.66 6.04 12.58
CA ASP A 27 4.12 5.84 12.56
C ASP A 27 4.63 5.46 11.15
N ALA A 28 3.82 5.68 10.11
CA ALA A 28 4.13 5.24 8.76
C ALA A 28 5.38 5.94 8.21
N TRP A 29 5.60 7.21 8.56
CA TRP A 29 6.80 7.96 8.17
C TRP A 29 8.08 7.41 8.81
N ASP A 30 8.04 7.08 10.11
CA ASP A 30 9.19 6.51 10.82
C ASP A 30 9.54 5.12 10.28
N THR A 31 8.51 4.33 9.98
CA THR A 31 8.67 3.04 9.32
C THR A 31 9.29 3.20 7.93
N ALA A 32 8.78 4.14 7.12
CA ALA A 32 9.32 4.45 5.79
C ALA A 32 10.79 4.90 5.84
N ASN A 33 11.14 5.77 6.78
CA ASN A 33 12.51 6.24 6.99
C ASN A 33 13.46 5.11 7.39
N THR A 34 12.97 4.14 8.15
CA THR A 34 13.72 2.92 8.47
C THR A 34 13.86 1.99 7.26
N TRP A 35 12.82 1.89 6.44
CA TRP A 35 12.74 0.92 5.33
C TRP A 35 13.43 1.40 4.06
N ARG A 36 13.51 2.72 3.80
CA ARG A 36 14.10 3.28 2.57
C ARG A 36 15.56 2.85 2.34
N ASN A 37 16.27 2.51 3.42
CA ASN A 37 17.65 2.03 3.39
C ASN A 37 17.76 0.50 3.22
N ARG A 38 16.63 -0.24 3.19
CA ARG A 38 16.62 -1.69 3.00
C ARG A 38 16.46 -2.01 1.51
N PRO A 39 17.40 -2.74 0.89
CA PRO A 39 17.44 -2.91 -0.57
C PRO A 39 16.27 -3.72 -1.15
N HIS A 40 15.57 -4.51 -0.33
CA HIS A 40 14.51 -5.44 -0.76
C HIS A 40 13.09 -4.97 -0.42
N ARG A 41 12.90 -3.71 -0.04
CA ARG A 41 11.60 -3.18 0.37
C ARG A 41 11.17 -2.04 -0.55
N LEU A 42 10.31 -2.37 -1.50
CA LEU A 42 9.63 -1.40 -2.35
C LEU A 42 8.29 -1.05 -1.71
N PHE A 43 8.09 0.22 -1.37
CA PHE A 43 6.87 0.65 -0.71
C PHE A 43 6.37 2.02 -1.18
N ALA A 44 5.08 2.26 -1.02
CA ALA A 44 4.49 3.58 -0.91
C ALA A 44 3.82 3.73 0.45
N LEU A 45 3.59 4.97 0.83
CA LEU A 45 3.06 5.35 2.13
C LEU A 45 1.73 6.09 1.95
N CYS A 46 0.74 5.75 2.76
CA CYS A 46 -0.38 6.64 3.05
C CYS A 46 0.03 7.52 4.24
N PRO A 47 0.24 8.84 4.06
CA PRO A 47 0.56 9.72 5.17
C PRO A 47 -0.54 9.66 6.26
N PRO A 48 -0.18 9.80 7.55
CA PRO A 48 -1.15 9.74 8.66
C PRO A 48 -2.35 10.66 8.47
N ASP A 49 -2.11 11.89 8.01
CA ASP A 49 -3.12 12.95 7.89
C ASP A 49 -3.74 13.03 6.48
N ALA A 50 -3.42 12.08 5.58
CA ALA A 50 -3.97 12.08 4.23
C ALA A 50 -5.22 11.20 4.14
N ASP A 51 -6.22 11.65 3.36
CA ASP A 51 -7.28 10.76 2.88
C ASP A 51 -6.70 9.81 1.81
N PRO A 52 -6.71 8.48 2.01
CA PRO A 52 -6.24 7.54 1.00
C PRO A 52 -6.92 7.72 -0.36
N ARG A 53 -8.18 8.16 -0.40
CA ARG A 53 -8.93 8.35 -1.65
C ARG A 53 -8.43 9.51 -2.50
N GLY A 54 -7.71 10.46 -1.89
CA GLY A 54 -7.10 11.60 -2.60
C GLY A 54 -5.78 11.25 -3.31
N LEU A 55 -5.27 10.02 -3.10
CA LEU A 55 -3.99 9.57 -3.62
C LEU A 55 -4.16 8.63 -4.82
N ASP A 56 -3.24 8.73 -5.77
CA ASP A 56 -3.19 7.88 -6.95
C ASP A 56 -2.42 6.58 -6.65
N TRP A 57 -3.17 5.50 -6.39
CA TRP A 57 -2.62 4.17 -6.10
C TRP A 57 -2.35 3.33 -7.35
N SER A 58 -2.53 3.87 -8.56
CA SER A 58 -2.41 3.12 -9.82
C SER A 58 -1.04 2.46 -10.03
N VAL A 59 0.01 2.93 -9.34
CA VAL A 59 1.33 2.29 -9.31
C VAL A 59 1.25 0.81 -8.95
N TYR A 60 0.35 0.42 -8.05
CA TYR A 60 0.20 -0.97 -7.60
C TYR A 60 -0.51 -1.89 -8.60
N ARG A 61 -1.02 -1.39 -9.73
CA ARG A 61 -1.63 -2.24 -10.76
C ARG A 61 -0.66 -3.28 -11.32
N GLN A 62 0.63 -2.96 -11.33
CA GLN A 62 1.70 -3.82 -11.83
C GLN A 62 2.39 -4.61 -10.71
N ALA A 63 1.93 -4.49 -9.47
CA ALA A 63 2.57 -5.14 -8.33
C ALA A 63 2.38 -6.67 -8.40
N PRO A 64 3.41 -7.46 -8.05
CA PRO A 64 3.24 -8.90 -7.88
C PRO A 64 2.29 -9.18 -6.70
N PRO A 65 1.28 -10.08 -6.86
CA PRO A 65 0.37 -10.42 -5.77
C PRO A 65 1.02 -11.36 -4.73
N PRO A 66 0.77 -11.18 -3.42
CA PRO A 66 0.03 -10.09 -2.80
C PRO A 66 0.87 -8.83 -2.59
N VAL A 67 0.21 -7.67 -2.55
CA VAL A 67 0.80 -6.45 -1.99
C VAL A 67 0.68 -6.53 -0.47
N GLY A 68 1.79 -6.41 0.24
CA GLY A 68 1.77 -6.45 1.70
C GLY A 68 1.26 -5.12 2.29
N LEU A 69 0.33 -5.18 3.24
CA LEU A 69 -0.17 -4.05 3.99
C LEU A 69 0.45 -4.06 5.38
N VAL A 70 1.06 -2.94 5.76
CA VAL A 70 1.72 -2.75 7.05
C VAL A 70 1.01 -1.64 7.81
N ARG A 71 0.42 -2.00 8.96
CA ARG A 71 -0.14 -1.03 9.91
C ARG A 71 0.97 -0.54 10.83
N CYS A 72 1.34 0.73 10.68
CA CYS A 72 2.40 1.41 11.41
C CYS A 72 1.80 2.21 12.56
N GLY A 73 1.88 1.67 13.77
CA GLY A 73 1.25 2.26 14.95
C GLY A 73 -0.27 2.12 14.93
N ARG A 74 -0.97 3.11 15.48
CA ARG A 74 -2.44 3.09 15.54
C ARG A 74 -3.05 3.34 14.16
N VAL A 75 -3.93 2.43 13.75
CA VAL A 75 -4.74 2.51 12.53
C VAL A 75 -6.15 2.11 12.91
N ASP A 76 -7.12 2.99 12.68
CA ASP A 76 -8.53 2.66 12.89
C ASP A 76 -9.12 1.91 11.68
N GLY A 77 -10.28 1.26 11.90
CA GLY A 77 -10.94 0.46 10.88
C GLY A 77 -11.37 1.25 9.65
N ASP A 78 -11.77 2.51 9.82
CA ASP A 78 -12.27 3.36 8.74
C ASP A 78 -11.14 3.84 7.84
N GLN A 79 -10.00 4.22 8.43
CA GLN A 79 -8.78 4.58 7.72
C GLN A 79 -8.28 3.40 6.88
N LEU A 80 -8.21 2.21 7.50
CA LEU A 80 -7.83 0.98 6.79
C LEU A 80 -8.81 0.67 5.66
N HIS A 81 -10.11 0.69 5.93
CA HIS A 81 -11.14 0.41 4.94
C HIS A 81 -11.05 1.37 3.75
N ARG A 82 -10.85 2.67 4.00
CA ARG A 82 -10.66 3.67 2.93
C ARG A 82 -9.43 3.39 2.09
N LEU A 83 -8.30 3.01 2.68
CA LEU A 83 -7.10 2.65 1.93
C LEU A 83 -7.34 1.42 1.06
N VAL A 84 -7.85 0.34 1.66
CA VAL A 84 -8.12 -0.91 0.94
C VAL A 84 -9.04 -0.65 -0.25
N GLN A 85 -10.13 0.08 -0.06
CA GLN A 85 -11.02 0.46 -1.15
C GLN A 85 -10.29 1.27 -2.23
N ALA A 86 -9.55 2.32 -1.85
CA ALA A 86 -8.84 3.17 -2.81
C ALA A 86 -7.83 2.38 -3.66
N MET A 87 -7.08 1.47 -3.04
CA MET A 87 -6.09 0.62 -3.73
C MET A 87 -6.75 -0.40 -4.66
N LEU A 88 -7.78 -1.10 -4.19
CA LEU A 88 -8.50 -2.08 -5.01
C LEU A 88 -9.21 -1.40 -6.20
N SER A 89 -9.83 -0.24 -5.98
CA SER A 89 -10.44 0.56 -7.06
C SER A 89 -9.41 1.08 -8.07
N ALA A 90 -8.17 1.35 -7.64
CA ALA A 90 -7.09 1.74 -8.55
C ALA A 90 -6.54 0.57 -9.39
N GLY A 91 -6.95 -0.67 -9.08
CA GLY A 91 -6.54 -1.90 -9.75
C GLY A 91 -5.36 -2.61 -9.08
N SER A 92 -5.07 -2.32 -7.80
CA SER A 92 -4.13 -3.13 -7.02
C SER A 92 -4.60 -4.59 -6.97
N PRO A 93 -3.68 -5.58 -6.98
CA PRO A 93 -4.05 -6.97 -6.74
C PRO A 93 -4.50 -7.18 -5.28
N ARG A 94 -4.66 -8.44 -4.87
CA ARG A 94 -4.96 -8.77 -3.47
C ARG A 94 -3.92 -8.16 -2.51
N LEU A 95 -4.41 -7.58 -1.43
CA LEU A 95 -3.63 -7.03 -0.31
C LEU A 95 -3.57 -8.07 0.80
N PHE A 96 -2.40 -8.29 1.40
CA PHE A 96 -2.23 -9.14 2.57
C PHE A 96 -1.86 -8.29 3.78
N ASP A 97 -2.75 -8.23 4.76
CA ASP A 97 -2.57 -7.53 6.03
C ASP A 97 -1.80 -8.41 7.01
N LEU A 98 -0.54 -8.05 7.25
CA LEU A 98 0.35 -8.80 8.13
C LEU A 98 -0.12 -8.83 9.58
N LEU A 99 -0.81 -7.78 10.05
CA LEU A 99 -1.21 -7.70 11.45
C LEU A 99 -2.47 -8.53 11.71
N ALA A 100 -3.41 -8.51 10.77
CA ALA A 100 -4.69 -9.18 10.91
C ALA A 100 -4.73 -10.60 10.31
N ASP A 101 -3.63 -11.05 9.68
CA ASP A 101 -3.58 -12.27 8.87
C ASP A 101 -4.76 -12.36 7.89
N ALA A 102 -5.03 -11.25 7.20
CA ALA A 102 -6.23 -11.07 6.39
C ALA A 102 -5.88 -10.74 4.93
N VAL A 103 -6.69 -11.23 4.00
CA VAL A 103 -6.57 -10.91 2.58
C VAL A 103 -7.74 -10.05 2.12
N TYR A 104 -7.43 -8.87 1.56
CA TYR A 104 -8.41 -8.04 0.88
C TYR A 104 -8.26 -8.19 -0.62
N GLN A 105 -9.36 -8.44 -1.32
CA GLN A 105 -9.34 -8.64 -2.77
C GLN A 105 -10.58 -8.02 -3.42
N PRO A 106 -10.52 -7.66 -4.72
CA PRO A 106 -11.72 -7.22 -5.43
C PRO A 106 -12.79 -8.30 -5.33
N ARG A 107 -14.05 -7.91 -5.10
CA ARG A 107 -15.15 -8.88 -5.16
C ARG A 107 -15.19 -9.42 -6.59
N ARG A 108 -14.98 -10.73 -6.74
CA ARG A 108 -15.33 -11.40 -8.00
C ARG A 108 -16.83 -11.25 -8.15
N SER A 109 -17.27 -10.53 -9.18
CA SER A 109 -18.66 -10.63 -9.62
C SER A 109 -18.82 -12.06 -10.11
N ALA A 110 -19.75 -12.82 -9.52
CA ALA A 110 -20.15 -14.09 -10.10
C ALA A 110 -20.69 -13.77 -11.50
N ALA A 111 -20.03 -14.33 -12.52
CA ALA A 111 -20.50 -14.28 -13.90
C ALA A 111 -21.71 -15.20 -14.07
#